data_AF-A0A939A169-F1
#
_entry.id   AF-A0A939A169-F1
#
_cell.length_a   1.000
_cell.length_b   1.000
_cell.length_c   1.000
_cell.angle_alpha   90.00
_cell.angle_beta   90.00
_cell.angle_gamma   90.00
#
_symmetry.space_group_name_H-M   'P 1'
#
loop_
_entity.id
_entity.type
_entity.pdbx_description
1 polymer ?
#
loop_
_entity_poly.entity_id
_entity_poly.type
_entity_poly.pdbx_seq_one_letter_code
_entity_poly.pdbx_strand_id
1 'polypeptide(L)'
;MNNSKVRIPQEIAPDVFALAAQLYAQENQDYSLEEIMQAGAEVQIPPDVIQQAIQQIQAKQIRERDRQRRLKLILTSGGIGAAIALFGFWTYNTFASNATPSGRSLEVNLPSANLPNANRLEIPPAPPPALPPTAGTTFTGEVKQYLLNPEGKVDGLLLNNGLQVKFPPQMGDSLVGMITPDTKVSIFGDSGFSTRFGQEVRAKKITNSQTGQTLVEQPPTTAPQPPNLSNYSTLSAEGTAQNWLVGHRGEINGVIISNGTIVKFPPHVGEQLASMANIGNTIQAKGFGTRNRYGQILEATALSVNGQSVSLQPKAITSP
;
A
#
# COMPACT_ATOMS: atom_id res chain seq x y z
N MET A 1 -12.28 -57.23 -7.01
CA MET A 1 -11.89 -55.96 -7.66
C MET A 1 -10.71 -55.37 -6.89
N ASN A 2 -9.62 -54.99 -7.56
CA ASN A 2 -8.48 -54.36 -6.89
C ASN A 2 -8.65 -52.84 -6.87
N ASN A 3 -9.17 -52.31 -5.76
CA ASN A 3 -9.19 -50.88 -5.50
C ASN A 3 -7.79 -50.42 -5.06
N SER A 4 -6.90 -50.24 -6.04
CA SER A 4 -5.56 -49.66 -5.84
C SER A 4 -5.68 -48.22 -5.36
N LYS A 5 -5.84 -48.01 -4.04
CA LYS A 5 -5.84 -46.68 -3.41
C LYS A 5 -4.54 -45.97 -3.80
N VAL A 6 -4.66 -44.88 -4.56
CA VAL A 6 -3.52 -44.04 -4.95
C VAL A 6 -2.87 -43.52 -3.67
N ARG A 7 -1.62 -43.92 -3.43
CA ARG A 7 -0.82 -43.43 -2.31
C ARG A 7 0.10 -42.33 -2.82
N ILE A 8 -0.02 -41.14 -2.25
CA ILE A 8 0.92 -40.05 -2.49
C ILE A 8 2.26 -40.43 -1.81
N PRO A 9 3.40 -40.40 -2.51
CA PRO A 9 4.72 -40.60 -1.90
C PRO A 9 4.99 -39.62 -0.76
N GLN A 10 5.64 -40.07 0.31
CA GLN A 10 5.89 -39.21 1.48
C GLN A 10 6.82 -38.04 1.17
N GLU A 11 7.69 -38.15 0.16
CA GLU A 11 8.53 -37.04 -0.30
C GLU A 11 7.72 -35.85 -0.83
N ILE A 12 6.63 -36.09 -1.58
CA ILE A 12 5.85 -35.02 -2.24
C ILE A 12 4.60 -34.59 -1.46
N ALA A 13 4.18 -35.38 -0.45
CA ALA A 13 3.01 -35.06 0.34
C ALA A 13 3.05 -33.66 1.00
N PRO A 14 4.18 -33.19 1.59
CA PRO A 14 4.27 -31.84 2.16
C PRO A 14 4.02 -30.74 1.11
N ASP A 15 4.57 -30.87 -0.08
CA ASP A 15 4.43 -29.89 -1.17
C ASP A 15 3.00 -29.89 -1.74
N VAL A 16 2.37 -31.06 -1.84
CA VAL A 16 0.96 -31.18 -2.22
C VAL A 16 0.04 -30.52 -1.19
N PHE A 17 0.30 -30.71 0.12
CA PHE A 17 -0.47 -30.01 1.17
C PHE A 17 -0.21 -28.50 1.17
N ALA A 18 1.02 -28.05 0.93
CA ALA A 18 1.35 -26.63 0.85
C ALA A 18 0.66 -25.95 -0.35
N LEU A 19 0.66 -26.60 -1.52
CA LEU A 19 -0.02 -26.11 -2.72
C LEU A 19 -1.55 -26.13 -2.55
N ALA A 20 -2.12 -27.16 -1.94
CA ALA A 20 -3.55 -27.23 -1.63
C ALA A 20 -3.97 -26.10 -0.68
N ALA A 21 -3.20 -25.85 0.38
CA ALA A 21 -3.44 -24.75 1.31
C ALA A 21 -3.32 -23.38 0.62
N GLN A 22 -2.35 -23.20 -0.29
CA GLN A 22 -2.22 -21.97 -1.08
C GLN A 22 -3.43 -21.74 -2.00
N LEU A 23 -3.92 -22.78 -2.68
CA LEU A 23 -5.11 -22.68 -3.54
C LEU A 23 -6.37 -22.36 -2.73
N TYR A 24 -6.54 -23.00 -1.56
CA TYR A 24 -7.72 -22.80 -0.71
C TYR A 24 -7.75 -21.41 -0.04
N ALA A 25 -6.59 -20.88 0.34
CA ALA A 25 -6.42 -19.51 0.84
C ALA A 25 -6.45 -18.44 -0.28
N GLN A 26 -6.46 -18.83 -1.55
CA GLN A 26 -6.77 -17.92 -2.67
C GLN A 26 -8.29 -17.74 -2.84
N GLU A 27 -9.09 -18.73 -2.40
CA GLU A 27 -10.56 -18.72 -2.48
C GLU A 27 -11.20 -18.07 -1.23
N ASN A 28 -10.61 -18.27 -0.04
CA ASN A 28 -11.08 -17.72 1.23
C ASN A 28 -10.02 -16.77 1.83
N GLN A 29 -10.35 -15.50 2.05
CA GLN A 29 -9.34 -14.46 2.33
C GLN A 29 -8.97 -14.25 3.80
N ASP A 30 -9.79 -14.72 4.74
CA ASP A 30 -9.56 -14.63 6.17
C ASP A 30 -9.85 -15.98 6.85
N TYR A 31 -9.03 -16.34 7.84
CA TYR A 31 -9.25 -17.48 8.73
C TYR A 31 -8.98 -17.06 10.18
N SER A 32 -9.92 -17.36 11.07
CA SER A 32 -9.74 -17.24 12.52
C SER A 32 -8.84 -18.37 13.08
N LEU A 33 -8.34 -18.18 14.31
CA LEU A 33 -7.57 -19.22 15.01
C LEU A 33 -8.44 -20.46 15.27
N GLU A 34 -9.72 -20.20 15.56
CA GLU A 34 -10.77 -21.15 15.87
C GLU A 34 -11.09 -22.04 14.64
N GLU A 35 -11.21 -21.45 13.45
CA GLU A 35 -11.41 -22.20 12.20
C GLU A 35 -10.19 -23.05 11.82
N ILE A 36 -8.97 -22.55 12.03
CA ILE A 36 -7.74 -23.34 11.80
C ILE A 36 -7.67 -24.52 12.79
N MET A 37 -8.08 -24.32 14.05
CA MET A 37 -8.17 -25.40 15.03
C MET A 37 -9.27 -26.41 14.69
N GLN A 38 -10.42 -25.97 14.17
CA GLN A 38 -11.51 -26.84 13.75
C GLN A 38 -11.14 -27.69 12.52
N ALA A 39 -10.58 -27.07 11.47
CA ALA A 39 -10.08 -27.76 10.29
C ALA A 39 -8.95 -28.74 10.65
N GLY A 40 -8.03 -28.33 11.54
CA GLY A 40 -6.97 -29.20 12.05
C GLY A 40 -7.51 -30.41 12.82
N ALA A 41 -8.56 -30.25 13.61
CA ALA A 41 -9.22 -31.35 14.33
C ALA A 41 -9.89 -32.36 13.37
N GLU A 42 -10.50 -31.88 12.27
CA GLU A 42 -11.09 -32.75 11.23
C GLU A 42 -10.04 -33.67 10.59
N VAL A 43 -8.83 -33.17 10.33
CA VAL A 43 -7.68 -33.97 9.84
C VAL A 43 -6.80 -34.56 10.96
N GLN A 44 -7.30 -34.60 12.21
CA GLN A 44 -6.67 -35.22 13.38
C GLN A 44 -5.28 -34.64 13.77
N ILE A 45 -5.01 -33.37 13.42
CA ILE A 45 -3.81 -32.64 13.89
C ILE A 45 -4.05 -32.17 15.34
N PRO A 46 -3.18 -32.50 16.31
CA PRO A 46 -3.35 -32.05 17.70
C PRO A 46 -3.27 -30.51 17.84
N PRO A 47 -4.11 -29.87 18.68
CA PRO A 47 -4.11 -28.42 18.88
C PRO A 47 -2.73 -27.85 19.24
N ASP A 48 -1.94 -28.55 20.06
CA ASP A 48 -0.60 -28.13 20.48
C ASP A 48 0.35 -27.96 19.29
N VAL A 49 0.21 -28.79 18.25
CA VAL A 49 1.03 -28.73 17.02
C VAL A 49 0.69 -27.49 16.21
N ILE A 50 -0.59 -27.12 16.15
CA ILE A 50 -1.08 -25.90 15.49
C ILE A 50 -0.54 -24.66 16.21
N GLN A 51 -0.63 -24.62 17.54
CA GLN A 51 -0.07 -23.52 18.33
C GLN A 51 1.46 -23.40 18.17
N GLN A 52 2.19 -24.52 18.20
CA GLN A 52 3.63 -24.53 17.96
C GLN A 52 4.00 -24.05 16.55
N ALA A 53 3.24 -24.46 15.52
CA ALA A 53 3.45 -24.00 14.15
C ALA A 53 3.25 -22.47 14.02
N ILE A 54 2.19 -21.92 14.63
CA ILE A 54 1.92 -20.48 14.66
C ILE A 54 3.06 -19.73 15.36
N GLN A 55 3.50 -20.19 16.54
CA GLN A 55 4.64 -19.58 17.25
C GLN A 55 5.92 -19.60 16.42
N GLN A 56 6.22 -20.71 15.72
CA GLN A 56 7.39 -20.81 14.85
C GLN A 56 7.31 -19.88 13.63
N ILE A 57 6.12 -19.72 13.03
CA ILE A 57 5.89 -18.79 11.90
C ILE A 57 6.08 -17.34 12.36
N GLN A 58 5.48 -16.94 13.47
CA GLN A 58 5.68 -15.60 14.06
C GLN A 58 7.17 -15.33 14.37
N ALA A 59 7.86 -16.30 15.00
CA ALA A 59 9.27 -16.21 15.32
C ALA A 59 10.21 -16.25 14.09
N LYS A 60 9.73 -16.68 12.91
CA LYS A 60 10.43 -16.53 11.63
C LYS A 60 10.21 -15.12 11.05
N GLN A 61 8.97 -14.65 10.95
CA GLN A 61 8.64 -13.32 10.42
C GLN A 61 9.33 -12.18 11.18
N ILE A 62 9.45 -12.28 12.51
CA ILE A 62 10.21 -11.31 13.32
C ILE A 62 11.70 -11.30 12.91
N ARG A 63 12.33 -12.48 12.78
CA ARG A 63 13.73 -12.60 12.38
C ARG A 63 14.00 -12.11 10.96
N GLU A 64 13.06 -12.28 10.03
CA GLU A 64 13.17 -11.76 8.67
C GLU A 64 13.07 -10.23 8.62
N ARG A 65 12.13 -9.62 9.36
CA ARG A 65 12.07 -8.15 9.54
C ARG A 65 13.38 -7.61 10.12
N ASP A 66 13.94 -8.25 11.14
CA ASP A 66 15.18 -7.78 11.77
C ASP A 66 16.43 -8.03 10.89
N ARG A 67 16.44 -9.09 10.06
CA ARG A 67 17.47 -9.29 9.03
C ARG A 67 17.45 -8.16 7.99
N GLN A 68 16.26 -7.76 7.51
CA GLN A 68 16.11 -6.62 6.60
C GLN A 68 16.55 -5.30 7.27
N ARG A 69 16.18 -5.06 8.53
CA ARG A 69 16.64 -3.89 9.31
C ARG A 69 18.16 -3.83 9.44
N ARG A 70 18.83 -4.94 9.76
CA ARG A 70 20.30 -5.01 9.86
C ARG A 70 20.99 -4.78 8.52
N LEU A 71 20.45 -5.33 7.42
CA LEU A 71 20.98 -5.05 6.07
C LEU A 71 20.88 -3.57 5.69
N LYS A 72 19.77 -2.90 6.05
CA LYS A 72 19.57 -1.47 5.77
C LYS A 72 20.51 -0.54 6.56
N LEU A 73 21.06 -1.01 7.68
CA LEU A 73 22.06 -0.27 8.49
C LEU A 73 23.50 -0.35 7.94
N ILE A 74 23.82 -1.33 7.10
CA ILE A 74 25.18 -1.51 6.53
C ILE A 74 25.38 -0.67 5.26
N LEU A 75 24.28 -0.36 4.55
CA LEU A 75 24.32 0.44 3.32
C LEU A 75 24.32 1.97 3.54
N THR A 76 24.26 2.45 4.78
CA THR A 76 24.39 3.88 5.12
C THR A 76 25.81 4.27 5.56
N SER A 77 26.70 3.31 5.85
CA SER A 77 28.10 3.56 6.23
C SER A 77 29.03 3.61 5.00
N GLY A 78 28.71 4.48 4.03
CA GLY A 78 29.41 4.59 2.75
C GLY A 78 29.72 6.03 2.33
N GLY A 79 30.24 6.86 3.23
CA GLY A 79 30.70 8.21 2.86
C GLY A 79 31.08 9.18 3.99
N ILE A 80 30.51 9.05 5.20
CA ILE A 80 30.64 10.10 6.25
C ILE A 80 31.35 9.59 7.54
N GLY A 81 31.54 8.27 7.69
CA GLY A 81 32.06 7.65 8.93
C GLY A 81 33.57 7.79 9.22
N ALA A 82 34.28 8.72 8.58
CA ALA A 82 35.76 8.81 8.63
C ALA A 82 36.32 10.13 9.20
N ALA A 83 35.46 11.08 9.58
CA ALA A 83 35.91 12.39 10.07
C ALA A 83 34.97 12.97 11.16
N ILE A 84 35.11 12.45 12.38
CA ILE A 84 35.13 13.21 13.64
C ILE A 84 35.70 12.26 14.71
N ALA A 85 36.91 12.56 15.16
CA ALA A 85 37.50 12.03 16.37
C ALA A 85 38.28 13.18 17.02
N LEU A 86 38.44 13.12 18.36
CA LEU A 86 39.30 13.98 19.20
C LEU A 86 38.77 15.40 19.54
N PHE A 87 38.30 15.54 20.81
CA PHE A 87 38.24 16.74 21.68
C PHE A 87 37.41 17.98 21.24
N GLY A 88 36.89 18.84 22.13
CA GLY A 88 36.72 18.74 23.60
C GLY A 88 36.89 20.07 24.37
N PHE A 89 35.79 20.68 24.85
CA PHE A 89 35.71 21.86 25.76
C PHE A 89 34.36 21.80 26.51
N TRP A 90 34.24 21.83 27.86
CA TRP A 90 34.30 22.97 28.82
C TRP A 90 33.28 24.10 28.52
N THR A 91 32.46 24.61 29.46
CA THR A 91 32.65 24.79 30.93
C THR A 91 31.43 24.47 31.83
N TYR A 92 31.63 24.59 33.16
CA TYR A 92 30.74 25.13 34.24
C TYR A 92 29.46 25.89 33.78
N ASN A 93 28.38 26.01 34.56
CA ASN A 93 28.15 25.90 36.03
C ASN A 93 26.69 25.40 36.29
N THR A 94 26.00 25.33 37.45
CA THR A 94 26.10 25.68 38.91
C THR A 94 25.02 24.79 39.59
N PHE A 95 25.07 24.24 40.80
CA PHE A 95 26.04 24.10 41.92
C PHE A 95 26.10 22.57 42.28
N ALA A 96 26.74 21.97 43.30
CA ALA A 96 27.26 22.29 44.64
C ALA A 96 26.21 22.58 45.77
N SER A 97 26.36 22.09 47.01
CA SER A 97 27.17 20.97 47.57
C SER A 97 26.67 20.55 48.97
N ASN A 98 27.39 19.61 49.61
CA ASN A 98 27.36 19.22 51.04
C ASN A 98 26.28 18.17 51.44
N ALA A 99 26.58 17.11 52.21
CA ALA A 99 27.89 16.53 52.56
C ALA A 99 27.77 15.03 52.96
N THR A 100 28.82 14.27 52.68
CA THR A 100 29.18 12.96 53.29
C THR A 100 30.02 13.23 54.58
N PRO A 101 30.44 12.26 55.45
CA PRO A 101 30.34 10.80 55.36
C PRO A 101 30.05 10.03 56.70
N SER A 102 30.21 8.70 56.63
CA SER A 102 30.69 7.79 57.70
C SER A 102 29.79 7.44 58.89
N GLY A 103 29.54 6.13 59.05
CA GLY A 103 29.02 5.48 60.26
C GLY A 103 29.32 3.97 60.24
N ARG A 104 29.52 3.36 61.42
CA ARG A 104 29.84 1.93 61.60
C ARG A 104 28.75 1.24 62.45
N SER A 105 28.88 -0.08 62.58
CA SER A 105 28.31 -0.96 63.61
C SER A 105 26.77 -1.13 63.70
N LEU A 106 26.34 -2.33 63.28
CA LEU A 106 25.71 -3.37 64.11
C LEU A 106 24.44 -3.09 64.96
N GLU A 107 23.54 -4.07 64.87
CA GLU A 107 22.70 -4.65 65.95
C GLU A 107 21.29 -4.08 66.25
N VAL A 108 20.53 -4.90 66.99
CA VAL A 108 19.26 -4.65 67.70
C VAL A 108 17.95 -4.55 66.88
N ASN A 109 17.32 -5.72 66.74
CA ASN A 109 15.96 -6.06 67.22
C ASN A 109 14.71 -5.28 66.73
N LEU A 110 13.64 -6.02 66.37
CA LEU A 110 12.30 -5.47 66.17
C LEU A 110 11.64 -5.16 67.54
N PRO A 111 10.80 -4.12 67.63
CA PRO A 111 9.36 -4.38 67.66
C PRO A 111 8.52 -3.41 66.81
N SER A 112 7.29 -3.83 66.50
CA SER A 112 6.35 -3.12 65.61
C SER A 112 5.82 -1.80 66.19
N ALA A 113 5.77 -0.75 65.37
CA ALA A 113 5.01 0.48 65.63
C ALA A 113 4.44 1.09 64.32
N ASN A 114 3.28 1.74 64.43
CA ASN A 114 2.41 2.31 63.39
C ASN A 114 3.06 2.83 62.09
N LEU A 115 2.35 2.61 60.97
CA LEU A 115 2.56 3.25 59.66
C LEU A 115 1.72 4.54 59.52
N PRO A 116 2.32 5.75 59.56
CA PRO A 116 1.68 6.95 59.05
C PRO A 116 1.93 7.11 57.54
N ASN A 117 0.86 6.93 56.76
CA ASN A 117 0.64 7.39 55.38
C ASN A 117 1.87 7.82 54.56
N ALA A 118 2.56 6.87 53.92
CA ALA A 118 3.59 7.18 52.93
C ALA A 118 2.94 7.55 51.59
N ASN A 119 3.29 8.72 51.04
CA ASN A 119 2.79 9.15 49.73
C ASN A 119 3.12 8.12 48.65
N ARG A 120 2.09 7.60 48.00
CA ARG A 120 2.22 6.70 46.85
C ARG A 120 2.91 7.46 45.72
N LEU A 121 4.12 7.05 45.34
CA LEU A 121 4.78 7.59 44.15
C LEU A 121 3.94 7.23 42.93
N GLU A 122 3.28 8.23 42.35
CA GLU A 122 2.54 8.08 41.10
C GLU A 122 3.54 7.89 39.97
N ILE A 123 3.74 6.63 39.57
CA ILE A 123 4.49 6.30 38.36
C ILE A 123 3.72 6.94 37.19
N PRO A 124 4.32 7.87 36.43
CA PRO A 124 3.62 8.48 35.31
C PRO A 124 3.21 7.38 34.31
N PRO A 125 2.00 7.45 33.72
CA PRO A 125 1.52 6.41 32.82
C PRO A 125 2.51 6.22 31.68
N ALA A 126 2.91 4.97 31.43
CA ALA A 126 3.83 4.65 30.36
C ALA A 126 3.26 5.17 29.03
N PRO A 127 4.10 5.79 28.16
CA PRO A 127 3.64 6.26 26.86
C PRO A 127 3.01 5.08 26.09
N PRO A 128 1.87 5.29 25.41
CA PRO A 128 1.15 4.20 24.75
C PRO A 128 2.08 3.50 23.74
N PRO A 129 1.97 2.17 23.57
CA PRO A 129 2.82 1.42 22.65
C PRO A 129 2.81 2.07 21.27
N ALA A 130 3.99 2.43 20.76
CA ALA A 130 4.12 3.01 19.44
C ALA A 130 3.51 2.06 18.41
N LEU A 131 2.42 2.49 17.76
CA LEU A 131 1.76 1.70 16.72
C LEU A 131 2.80 1.25 15.69
N PRO A 132 2.74 -0.02 15.22
CA PRO A 132 3.69 -0.49 14.24
C PRO A 132 3.65 0.44 13.01
N PRO A 133 4.80 0.89 12.48
CA PRO A 133 4.82 1.82 11.37
C PRO A 133 4.05 1.19 10.21
N THR A 134 2.99 1.88 9.77
CA THR A 134 2.12 1.43 8.69
C THR A 134 2.97 1.05 7.48
N ALA A 135 2.74 -0.14 6.90
CA ALA A 135 3.43 -0.52 5.68
C ALA A 135 2.99 0.41 4.54
N GLY A 136 3.98 0.94 3.82
CA GLY A 136 3.79 1.87 2.71
C GLY A 136 5.11 2.56 2.34
N THR A 137 5.18 3.07 1.12
CA THR A 137 6.32 3.81 0.57
C THR A 137 5.96 5.30 0.47
N THR A 138 6.92 6.19 0.71
CA THR A 138 6.74 7.63 0.48
C THR A 138 7.27 8.01 -0.90
N PHE A 139 6.43 8.66 -1.69
CA PHE A 139 6.73 9.21 -3.01
C PHE A 139 6.58 10.73 -2.98
N THR A 140 7.30 11.42 -3.87
CA THR A 140 7.13 12.87 -4.08
C THR A 140 7.04 13.19 -5.57
N GLY A 141 6.41 14.32 -5.88
CA GLY A 141 6.30 14.82 -7.25
C GLY A 141 5.44 16.08 -7.31
N GLU A 142 5.17 16.53 -8.53
CA GLU A 142 4.32 17.69 -8.82
C GLU A 142 3.11 17.20 -9.62
N VAL A 143 1.91 17.68 -9.32
CA VAL A 143 0.68 17.22 -10.01
C VAL A 143 0.66 17.75 -11.43
N LYS A 144 0.70 16.84 -12.42
CA LYS A 144 0.55 17.18 -13.84
C LYS A 144 -0.92 17.34 -14.24
N GLN A 145 -1.80 16.49 -13.72
CA GLN A 145 -3.25 16.55 -13.93
C GLN A 145 -4.00 15.63 -12.95
N TYR A 146 -5.30 15.87 -12.80
CA TYR A 146 -6.21 14.93 -12.14
C TYR A 146 -6.40 13.65 -12.99
N LEU A 147 -6.69 12.53 -12.32
CA LEU A 147 -7.28 11.34 -12.93
C LEU A 147 -8.74 11.23 -12.51
N LEU A 148 -9.59 10.76 -13.42
CA LEU A 148 -11.03 10.69 -13.21
C LEU A 148 -11.55 9.25 -13.17
N ASN A 149 -12.61 9.01 -12.40
CA ASN A 149 -13.53 7.89 -12.63
C ASN A 149 -14.48 8.23 -13.80
N PRO A 150 -15.20 7.26 -14.41
CA PRO A 150 -16.06 7.52 -15.56
C PRO A 150 -17.19 8.54 -15.30
N GLU A 151 -17.64 8.66 -14.05
CA GLU A 151 -18.62 9.65 -13.56
C GLU A 151 -18.05 11.09 -13.49
N GLY A 152 -16.76 11.27 -13.80
CA GLY A 152 -16.07 12.55 -13.77
C GLY A 152 -15.61 13.03 -12.39
N LYS A 153 -15.71 12.20 -11.34
CA LYS A 153 -15.08 12.47 -10.04
C LYS A 153 -13.57 12.26 -10.13
N VAL A 154 -12.81 13.03 -9.35
CA VAL A 154 -11.36 12.82 -9.22
C VAL A 154 -11.09 11.55 -8.40
N ASP A 155 -10.42 10.56 -9.00
CA ASP A 155 -10.06 9.28 -8.39
C ASP A 155 -8.53 9.07 -8.28
N GLY A 156 -7.76 10.08 -8.70
CA GLY A 156 -6.31 10.02 -8.70
C GLY A 156 -5.62 11.31 -9.17
N LEU A 157 -4.29 11.24 -9.23
CA LEU A 157 -3.42 12.28 -9.76
C LEU A 157 -2.36 11.62 -10.64
N LEU A 158 -2.08 12.19 -11.82
CA LEU A 158 -0.84 11.90 -12.54
C LEU A 158 0.19 12.94 -12.11
N LEU A 159 1.38 12.49 -11.72
CA LEU A 159 2.50 13.37 -11.40
C LEU A 159 3.38 13.63 -12.62
N ASN A 160 4.17 14.71 -12.58
CA ASN A 160 5.11 15.10 -13.64
C ASN A 160 6.17 14.01 -13.94
N ASN A 161 6.54 13.21 -12.94
CA ASN A 161 7.43 12.04 -13.08
C ASN A 161 6.73 10.77 -13.61
N GLY A 162 5.45 10.83 -13.98
CA GLY A 162 4.69 9.71 -14.54
C GLY A 162 4.04 8.78 -13.50
N LEU A 163 4.22 9.02 -12.20
CA LEU A 163 3.58 8.24 -11.14
C LEU A 163 2.06 8.47 -11.13
N GLN A 164 1.28 7.39 -10.98
CA GLN A 164 -0.18 7.42 -11.02
C GLN A 164 -0.73 7.15 -9.62
N VAL A 165 -1.06 8.22 -8.92
CA VAL A 165 -1.63 8.18 -7.57
C VAL A 165 -3.11 7.84 -7.69
N LYS A 166 -3.59 6.85 -6.93
CA LYS A 166 -5.01 6.46 -6.84
C LYS A 166 -5.53 6.52 -5.41
N PHE A 167 -6.80 6.89 -5.27
CA PHE A 167 -7.48 7.01 -3.98
C PHE A 167 -9.01 6.88 -4.14
N PRO A 168 -9.76 6.58 -3.06
CA PRO A 168 -11.22 6.57 -3.09
C PRO A 168 -11.80 7.93 -3.57
N PRO A 169 -12.85 7.98 -4.43
CA PRO A 169 -13.36 9.24 -4.97
C PRO A 169 -13.80 10.29 -3.94
N GLN A 170 -14.22 9.85 -2.75
CA GLN A 170 -14.52 10.71 -1.59
C GLN A 170 -13.30 11.51 -1.08
N MET A 171 -12.08 10.98 -1.27
CA MET A 171 -10.84 11.72 -1.06
C MET A 171 -10.69 12.81 -2.11
N GLY A 172 -10.99 12.51 -3.38
CA GLY A 172 -10.93 13.46 -4.50
C GLY A 172 -11.81 14.70 -4.30
N ASP A 173 -13.04 14.51 -3.82
CA ASP A 173 -13.97 15.61 -3.54
C ASP A 173 -13.42 16.61 -2.49
N SER A 174 -12.59 16.14 -1.54
CA SER A 174 -11.87 17.01 -0.60
C SER A 174 -10.54 17.53 -1.17
N LEU A 175 -9.85 16.72 -1.97
CA LEU A 175 -8.50 16.99 -2.48
C LEU A 175 -8.46 18.19 -3.43
N VAL A 176 -9.46 18.36 -4.28
CA VAL A 176 -9.55 19.47 -5.25
C VAL A 176 -9.61 20.87 -4.62
N GLY A 177 -9.90 20.97 -3.32
CA GLY A 177 -9.85 22.22 -2.56
C GLY A 177 -8.48 22.57 -1.99
N MET A 178 -7.51 21.65 -2.00
CA MET A 178 -6.17 21.82 -1.39
C MET A 178 -5.00 21.44 -2.30
N ILE A 179 -5.25 20.76 -3.42
CA ILE A 179 -4.24 20.30 -4.39
C ILE A 179 -4.79 20.55 -5.81
N THR A 180 -4.05 21.33 -6.57
CA THR A 180 -4.29 21.63 -8.00
C THR A 180 -3.19 20.98 -8.85
N PRO A 181 -3.30 20.99 -10.20
CA PRO A 181 -2.11 20.94 -11.06
C PRO A 181 -1.03 21.91 -10.59
N ASP A 182 0.23 21.61 -10.89
CA ASP A 182 1.44 22.33 -10.48
C ASP A 182 1.70 22.36 -8.95
N THR A 183 0.81 21.78 -8.12
CA THR A 183 1.03 21.60 -6.68
C THR A 183 2.07 20.51 -6.40
N LYS A 184 3.01 20.78 -5.50
CA LYS A 184 3.98 19.78 -5.02
C LYS A 184 3.40 18.93 -3.90
N VAL A 185 3.55 17.61 -4.01
CA VAL A 185 2.88 16.63 -3.15
C VAL A 185 3.83 15.56 -2.64
N SER A 186 3.56 15.12 -1.41
CA SER A 186 4.14 13.91 -0.81
C SER A 186 3.02 12.88 -0.60
N ILE A 187 3.18 11.70 -1.16
CA ILE A 187 2.22 10.59 -1.09
C ILE A 187 2.82 9.49 -0.22
N PHE A 188 2.06 8.98 0.72
CA PHE A 188 2.38 7.75 1.45
C PHE A 188 1.32 6.69 1.12
N GLY A 189 1.75 5.52 0.67
CA GLY A 189 0.82 4.51 0.15
C GLY A 189 1.46 3.21 -0.31
N ASP A 190 0.63 2.32 -0.84
CA ASP A 190 1.08 1.01 -1.36
C ASP A 190 1.48 1.13 -2.82
N SER A 191 2.69 0.66 -3.13
CA SER A 191 3.28 0.73 -4.47
C SER A 191 2.86 -0.46 -5.32
N GLY A 192 2.15 -0.19 -6.42
CA GLY A 192 1.88 -1.17 -7.46
C GLY A 192 3.13 -1.51 -8.27
N PHE A 193 2.99 -2.44 -9.21
CA PHE A 193 4.09 -2.87 -10.08
C PHE A 193 4.51 -1.74 -11.03
N SER A 194 5.82 -1.52 -11.14
CA SER A 194 6.39 -0.51 -12.05
C SER A 194 6.67 -1.14 -13.43
N THR A 195 6.29 -0.43 -14.49
CA THR A 195 6.40 -0.90 -15.88
C THR A 195 6.89 0.22 -16.79
N ARG A 196 7.20 -0.08 -18.06
CA ARG A 196 7.52 0.95 -19.08
C ARG A 196 6.37 1.94 -19.35
N PHE A 197 5.15 1.64 -18.90
CA PHE A 197 3.95 2.45 -19.10
C PHE A 197 3.68 3.42 -17.93
N GLY A 198 4.23 3.12 -16.74
CA GLY A 198 3.98 3.83 -15.50
C GLY A 198 3.93 2.90 -14.28
N GLN A 199 3.55 3.46 -13.14
CA GLN A 199 3.36 2.77 -11.87
C GLN A 199 2.17 3.38 -11.11
N GLU A 200 1.26 2.53 -10.62
CA GLU A 200 0.18 2.94 -9.70
C GLU A 200 0.69 3.02 -8.26
N VAL A 201 0.21 3.98 -7.46
CA VAL A 201 0.36 4.00 -6.00
C VAL A 201 -1.01 4.27 -5.35
N ARG A 202 -1.43 3.39 -4.44
CA ARG A 202 -2.67 3.56 -3.67
C ARG A 202 -2.39 4.40 -2.43
N ALA A 203 -2.90 5.63 -2.41
CA ALA A 203 -2.54 6.65 -1.44
C ALA A 203 -3.34 6.53 -0.12
N LYS A 204 -2.66 6.06 0.92
CA LYS A 204 -3.15 6.08 2.32
C LYS A 204 -3.09 7.47 2.94
N LYS A 205 -2.18 8.33 2.47
CA LYS A 205 -2.09 9.76 2.83
C LYS A 205 -1.48 10.56 1.69
N ILE A 206 -2.03 11.75 1.44
CA ILE A 206 -1.48 12.76 0.53
C ILE A 206 -1.23 14.04 1.34
N THR A 207 -0.12 14.70 1.09
CA THR A 207 0.29 15.94 1.76
C THR A 207 0.68 16.99 0.74
N ASN A 208 0.04 18.16 0.78
CA ASN A 208 0.50 19.33 0.03
C ASN A 208 1.83 19.80 0.66
N SER A 209 2.91 19.76 -0.10
CA SER A 209 4.26 20.06 0.39
C SER A 209 4.56 21.56 0.55
N GLN A 210 3.65 22.44 0.12
CA GLN A 210 3.75 23.89 0.25
C GLN A 210 2.92 24.41 1.44
N THR A 211 1.73 23.85 1.68
CA THR A 211 0.84 24.27 2.78
C THR A 211 0.95 23.39 4.03
N GLY A 212 1.56 22.20 3.92
CA GLY A 212 1.61 21.20 4.99
C GLY A 212 0.28 20.48 5.24
N GLN A 213 -0.79 20.82 4.52
CA GLN A 213 -2.10 20.18 4.67
C GLN A 213 -2.05 18.71 4.27
N THR A 214 -2.63 17.85 5.11
CA THR A 214 -2.66 16.40 4.91
C THR A 214 -4.09 15.89 4.77
N LEU A 215 -4.32 15.02 3.78
CA LEU A 215 -5.54 14.25 3.66
C LEU A 215 -5.18 12.76 3.78
N VAL A 216 -5.91 12.04 4.63
CA VAL A 216 -5.69 10.63 4.97
C VAL A 216 -6.85 9.81 4.39
N GLU A 217 -6.57 8.60 3.95
CA GLU A 217 -7.59 7.65 3.51
C GLU A 217 -8.53 7.31 4.67
N GLN A 218 -9.83 7.46 4.41
CA GLN A 218 -10.90 7.09 5.33
C GLN A 218 -11.73 5.98 4.67
N PRO A 219 -12.25 5.00 5.44
CA PRO A 219 -13.14 3.98 4.91
C PRO A 219 -14.40 4.62 4.29
N PRO A 220 -15.04 3.97 3.30
CA PRO A 220 -16.29 4.47 2.73
C PRO A 220 -17.39 4.55 3.81
N THR A 221 -17.96 5.74 3.99
CA THR A 221 -19.05 6.00 4.95
C THR A 221 -20.43 5.60 4.44
N THR A 222 -20.52 5.23 3.15
CA THR A 222 -21.72 4.76 2.47
C THR A 222 -21.39 3.53 1.64
N ALA A 223 -22.35 2.63 1.46
CA ALA A 223 -22.18 1.49 0.55
C ALA A 223 -21.93 1.98 -0.90
N PRO A 224 -21.11 1.26 -1.70
CA PRO A 224 -20.89 1.62 -3.10
C PRO A 224 -22.22 1.69 -3.88
N GLN A 225 -22.48 2.83 -4.50
CA GLN A 225 -23.64 2.99 -5.39
C GLN A 225 -23.29 2.47 -6.79
N PRO A 226 -24.26 1.91 -7.55
CA PRO A 226 -24.05 1.58 -8.95
C PRO A 226 -23.80 2.88 -9.77
N PRO A 227 -22.99 2.85 -10.84
CA PRO A 227 -22.66 4.05 -11.61
C PRO A 227 -23.91 4.72 -12.19
N ASN A 228 -24.06 6.03 -11.96
CA ASN A 228 -25.22 6.76 -12.48
C ASN A 228 -25.02 7.12 -13.96
N LEU A 229 -25.45 6.20 -14.85
CA LEU A 229 -25.37 6.30 -16.30
C LEU A 229 -25.99 7.59 -16.88
N SER A 230 -26.91 8.24 -16.16
CA SER A 230 -27.54 9.51 -16.57
C SER A 230 -26.55 10.66 -16.72
N ASN A 231 -25.38 10.60 -16.06
CA ASN A 231 -24.34 11.62 -16.14
C ASN A 231 -23.43 11.49 -17.38
N TYR A 232 -23.56 10.39 -18.13
CA TYR A 232 -22.63 10.04 -19.20
C TYR A 232 -23.12 10.61 -20.53
N SER A 233 -22.25 11.34 -21.22
CA SER A 233 -22.45 11.78 -22.59
C SER A 233 -21.76 10.84 -23.57
N THR A 234 -22.26 10.74 -24.81
CA THR A 234 -21.50 10.13 -25.90
C THR A 234 -20.37 11.09 -26.30
N LEU A 235 -19.12 10.64 -26.19
CA LEU A 235 -17.93 11.45 -26.42
C LEU A 235 -17.04 10.82 -27.49
N SER A 236 -16.33 11.68 -28.23
CA SER A 236 -15.27 11.32 -29.16
C SER A 236 -13.99 12.04 -28.73
N ALA A 237 -12.84 11.38 -28.88
CA ALA A 237 -11.54 11.95 -28.57
C ALA A 237 -10.50 11.49 -29.59
N GLU A 238 -9.63 12.41 -30.00
CA GLU A 238 -8.53 12.16 -30.92
C GLU A 238 -7.29 12.97 -30.50
N GLY A 239 -6.12 12.36 -30.61
CA GLY A 239 -4.82 12.97 -30.28
C GLY A 239 -3.70 11.94 -30.17
N THR A 240 -2.50 12.36 -29.79
CA THR A 240 -1.36 11.46 -29.57
C THR A 240 -1.30 10.95 -28.13
N ALA A 241 -0.93 9.69 -27.91
CA ALA A 241 -0.73 9.13 -26.58
C ALA A 241 0.41 9.84 -25.82
N GLN A 242 0.11 10.50 -24.69
CA GLN A 242 1.08 11.23 -23.86
C GLN A 242 1.49 10.46 -22.60
N ASN A 243 0.56 9.71 -22.01
CA ASN A 243 0.81 8.85 -20.86
C ASN A 243 -0.13 7.64 -20.93
N TRP A 244 0.40 6.43 -20.82
CA TRP A 244 -0.43 5.23 -20.64
C TRP A 244 -0.88 5.11 -19.18
N LEU A 245 -2.09 4.63 -18.95
CA LEU A 245 -2.61 4.41 -17.60
C LEU A 245 -2.50 2.94 -17.22
N VAL A 246 -2.05 2.68 -16.00
CA VAL A 246 -1.85 1.33 -15.46
C VAL A 246 -2.71 1.08 -14.23
N GLY A 247 -3.01 -0.19 -13.97
CA GLY A 247 -3.54 -0.65 -12.69
C GLY A 247 -2.43 -1.06 -11.73
N HIS A 248 -2.82 -1.50 -10.53
CA HIS A 248 -1.91 -1.89 -9.47
C HIS A 248 -0.93 -3.02 -9.84
N ARG A 249 -1.28 -3.88 -10.81
CA ARG A 249 -0.44 -4.99 -11.28
C ARG A 249 0.39 -4.60 -12.52
N GLY A 250 0.35 -3.32 -12.93
CA GLY A 250 1.02 -2.83 -14.13
C GLY A 250 0.27 -3.11 -15.43
N GLU A 251 -0.97 -3.60 -15.35
CA GLU A 251 -1.81 -3.83 -16.53
C GLU A 251 -2.28 -2.50 -17.13
N ILE A 252 -2.25 -2.34 -18.46
CA ILE A 252 -2.74 -1.10 -19.09
C ILE A 252 -4.26 -1.06 -19.00
N ASN A 253 -4.82 0.04 -18.48
CA ASN A 253 -6.28 0.24 -18.34
C ASN A 253 -6.80 1.52 -19.06
N GLY A 254 -5.90 2.27 -19.69
CA GLY A 254 -6.25 3.45 -20.46
C GLY A 254 -5.05 4.19 -21.05
N VAL A 255 -5.31 5.36 -21.62
CA VAL A 255 -4.32 6.29 -22.14
C VAL A 255 -4.83 7.73 -21.99
N ILE A 256 -3.92 8.66 -21.70
CA ILE A 256 -4.18 10.09 -21.78
C ILE A 256 -3.56 10.63 -23.06
N ILE A 257 -4.37 11.33 -23.85
CA ILE A 257 -3.97 11.87 -25.15
C ILE A 257 -3.54 13.36 -25.08
N SER A 258 -3.04 13.91 -26.18
CA SER A 258 -2.43 15.25 -26.27
C SER A 258 -3.30 16.41 -25.77
N ASN A 259 -4.62 16.29 -25.79
CA ASN A 259 -5.55 17.30 -25.28
C ASN A 259 -5.96 17.11 -23.80
N GLY A 260 -5.32 16.19 -23.07
CA GLY A 260 -5.63 15.86 -21.67
C GLY A 260 -6.82 14.91 -21.47
N THR A 261 -7.49 14.45 -22.54
CA THR A 261 -8.59 13.49 -22.40
C THR A 261 -8.07 12.12 -21.96
N ILE A 262 -8.72 11.55 -20.96
CA ILE A 262 -8.53 10.18 -20.49
C ILE A 262 -9.42 9.24 -21.32
N VAL A 263 -8.83 8.27 -22.00
CA VAL A 263 -9.53 7.16 -22.66
C VAL A 263 -9.27 5.89 -21.86
N LYS A 264 -10.30 5.30 -21.25
CA LYS A 264 -10.22 4.00 -20.55
C LYS A 264 -10.75 2.88 -21.43
N PHE A 265 -10.24 1.67 -21.22
CA PHE A 265 -10.65 0.45 -21.90
C PHE A 265 -10.43 -0.77 -20.99
N PRO A 266 -11.12 -1.91 -21.22
CA PRO A 266 -10.96 -3.12 -20.42
C PRO A 266 -9.51 -3.66 -20.41
N PRO A 267 -9.05 -4.36 -19.35
CA PRO A 267 -7.68 -4.85 -19.24
C PRO A 267 -7.21 -5.74 -20.42
N HIS A 268 -8.10 -6.59 -20.97
CA HIS A 268 -7.78 -7.43 -22.15
C HIS A 268 -7.46 -6.64 -23.41
N VAL A 269 -7.89 -5.37 -23.49
CA VAL A 269 -7.53 -4.43 -24.55
C VAL A 269 -6.13 -3.87 -24.28
N GLY A 270 -5.82 -3.56 -23.02
CA GLY A 270 -4.48 -3.18 -22.59
C GLY A 270 -3.43 -4.26 -22.87
N GLU A 271 -3.77 -5.53 -22.65
CA GLU A 271 -2.93 -6.69 -22.99
C GLU A 271 -2.65 -6.76 -24.50
N GLN A 272 -3.68 -6.63 -25.35
CA GLN A 272 -3.52 -6.55 -26.81
C GLN A 272 -2.64 -5.37 -27.24
N LEU A 273 -2.77 -4.23 -26.55
CA LEU A 273 -2.03 -3.02 -26.83
C LEU A 273 -0.57 -3.06 -26.34
N ALA A 274 -0.21 -3.89 -25.36
CA ALA A 274 1.11 -3.83 -24.70
C ALA A 274 2.33 -3.98 -25.64
N SER A 275 2.16 -4.61 -26.80
CA SER A 275 3.19 -4.71 -27.86
C SER A 275 3.32 -3.44 -28.70
N MET A 276 2.21 -2.77 -29.01
CA MET A 276 2.14 -1.59 -29.89
C MET A 276 2.06 -0.24 -29.15
N ALA A 277 1.74 -0.26 -27.86
CA ALA A 277 1.56 0.90 -27.00
C ALA A 277 2.88 1.67 -26.82
N ASN A 278 2.95 2.82 -27.49
CA ASN A 278 4.06 3.75 -27.45
C ASN A 278 3.54 5.18 -27.25
N ILE A 279 4.38 6.06 -26.70
CA ILE A 279 4.09 7.50 -26.64
C ILE A 279 4.19 8.07 -28.05
N GLY A 280 3.32 9.02 -28.39
CA GLY A 280 3.21 9.58 -29.75
C GLY A 280 2.29 8.82 -30.71
N ASN A 281 1.85 7.59 -30.39
CA ASN A 281 0.83 6.89 -31.18
C ASN A 281 -0.43 7.75 -31.35
N THR A 282 -0.99 7.81 -32.56
CA THR A 282 -2.30 8.43 -32.79
C THR A 282 -3.40 7.55 -32.20
N ILE A 283 -4.22 8.11 -31.33
CA ILE A 283 -5.36 7.43 -30.69
C ILE A 283 -6.64 8.11 -31.16
N GLN A 284 -7.58 7.32 -31.66
CA GLN A 284 -8.96 7.73 -31.90
C GLN A 284 -9.88 6.86 -31.06
N ALA A 285 -10.77 7.47 -30.27
CA ALA A 285 -11.70 6.75 -29.42
C ALA A 285 -13.10 7.39 -29.43
N LYS A 286 -14.12 6.55 -29.39
CA LYS A 286 -15.53 6.93 -29.17
C LYS A 286 -16.10 6.08 -28.05
N GLY A 287 -16.99 6.65 -27.25
CA GLY A 287 -17.48 5.97 -26.05
C GLY A 287 -18.42 6.82 -25.21
N PHE A 288 -18.61 6.42 -23.96
CA PHE A 288 -19.44 7.11 -22.98
C PHE A 288 -18.56 7.68 -21.87
N GLY A 289 -18.92 8.85 -21.33
CA GLY A 289 -18.21 9.42 -20.18
C GLY A 289 -18.54 10.87 -19.91
N THR A 290 -17.66 11.53 -19.17
CA THR A 290 -17.94 12.82 -18.52
C THR A 290 -16.89 13.86 -18.90
N ARG A 291 -17.31 15.10 -19.16
CA ARG A 291 -16.44 16.28 -19.30
C ARG A 291 -16.84 17.34 -18.28
N ASN A 292 -15.89 17.79 -17.47
CA ASN A 292 -16.13 18.85 -16.47
C ASN A 292 -14.86 19.69 -16.27
N ARG A 293 -14.83 20.54 -15.23
CA ARG A 293 -13.70 21.44 -14.93
C ARG A 293 -12.39 20.74 -14.52
N TYR A 294 -12.42 19.46 -14.20
CA TYR A 294 -11.24 18.66 -13.83
C TYR A 294 -10.64 17.89 -15.00
N GLY A 295 -11.35 17.80 -16.14
CA GLY A 295 -10.88 17.12 -17.35
C GLY A 295 -12.01 16.52 -18.19
N GLN A 296 -11.62 15.65 -19.14
CA GLN A 296 -12.53 14.79 -19.89
C GLN A 296 -12.11 13.33 -19.73
N ILE A 297 -13.09 12.45 -19.55
CA ILE A 297 -12.89 10.99 -19.57
C ILE A 297 -13.95 10.33 -20.45
N LEU A 298 -13.57 9.28 -21.18
CA LEU A 298 -14.50 8.34 -21.80
C LEU A 298 -14.02 6.90 -21.65
N GLU A 299 -14.98 5.99 -21.49
CA GLU A 299 -14.79 4.54 -21.61
C GLU A 299 -15.09 4.16 -23.06
N ALA A 300 -14.10 3.60 -23.75
CA ALA A 300 -14.19 3.36 -25.18
C ALA A 300 -15.22 2.26 -25.51
N THR A 301 -16.06 2.51 -26.51
CA THR A 301 -16.89 1.52 -27.23
C THR A 301 -16.41 1.31 -28.66
N ALA A 302 -15.58 2.23 -29.18
CA ALA A 302 -14.70 1.99 -30.32
C ALA A 302 -13.32 2.65 -30.05
N LEU A 303 -12.24 1.96 -30.42
CA LEU A 303 -10.86 2.41 -30.28
C LEU A 303 -10.07 2.09 -31.55
N SER A 304 -9.23 3.02 -31.99
CA SER A 304 -8.23 2.80 -33.04
C SER A 304 -6.88 3.42 -32.66
N VAL A 305 -5.80 2.73 -33.00
CA VAL A 305 -4.42 3.11 -32.70
C VAL A 305 -3.62 3.12 -34.00
N ASN A 306 -3.01 4.26 -34.34
CA ASN A 306 -2.33 4.50 -35.62
C ASN A 306 -3.19 4.12 -36.85
N GLY A 307 -4.50 4.36 -36.76
CA GLY A 307 -5.50 4.02 -37.79
C GLY A 307 -6.01 2.56 -37.77
N GLN A 308 -5.37 1.66 -37.03
CA GLN A 308 -5.83 0.28 -36.88
C GLN A 308 -6.87 0.17 -35.74
N SER A 309 -8.07 -0.33 -36.05
CA SER A 309 -9.11 -0.56 -35.03
C SER A 309 -8.77 -1.74 -34.11
N VAL A 310 -9.14 -1.58 -32.82
CA VAL A 310 -8.83 -2.53 -31.74
C VAL A 310 -10.14 -3.14 -31.23
N SER A 311 -10.17 -4.47 -31.07
CA SER A 311 -11.37 -5.15 -30.57
C SER A 311 -11.51 -4.97 -29.07
N LEU A 312 -12.60 -4.31 -28.65
CA LEU A 312 -12.92 -4.10 -27.25
C LEU A 312 -13.73 -5.25 -26.63
N GLN A 313 -14.24 -6.18 -27.47
CA GLN A 313 -14.91 -7.38 -26.99
C GLN A 313 -13.91 -8.35 -26.32
N PRO A 314 -14.30 -9.07 -25.26
CA PRO A 314 -13.51 -10.19 -24.75
C PRO A 314 -13.23 -11.19 -25.89
N LYS A 315 -12.02 -11.73 -25.95
CA LYS A 315 -11.71 -12.80 -26.90
C LYS A 315 -12.55 -14.01 -26.53
N ALA A 316 -13.44 -14.44 -27.44
CA ALA A 316 -14.32 -15.57 -27.20
C ALA A 316 -13.51 -16.81 -26.79
N ILE A 317 -13.90 -17.45 -25.69
CA ILE A 317 -13.30 -18.71 -25.25
C ILE A 317 -13.83 -19.80 -26.17
N THR A 318 -13.13 -20.03 -27.29
CA THR A 318 -13.33 -21.20 -28.13
C THR A 318 -12.77 -22.40 -27.38
N SER A 319 -13.64 -23.10 -26.64
CA SER A 319 -13.32 -24.43 -26.12
C SER A 319 -12.91 -25.36 -27.27
N PRO A 320 -11.84 -26.16 -27.10
CA PRO A 320 -11.46 -27.21 -28.06
C PRO A 320 -12.43 -28.40 -28.02
#